data_AF-A0A9K3KVF7-F1
#
_entry.id   AF-A0A9K3KVF7-F1
#
_cell.length_a   1.000
_cell.length_b   1.000
_cell.length_c   1.000
_cell.angle_alpha   90.00
_cell.angle_beta   90.00
_cell.angle_gamma   90.00
#
_symmetry.space_group_name_H-M   'P 1'
#
loop_
_entity.id
_entity.type
_entity.pdbx_description
1 polymer ?
#
loop_
_entity_poly.entity_id
_entity_poly.type
_entity_poly.pdbx_seq_one_letter_code
_entity_poly.pdbx_strand_id
1 'polypeptide(L)'
;MVLLTTLNKLSSSLTKTIGPPLFRTGLSLRNKLVPRNPNTINNYWIDMLFLIPYSQKLLSLAIYEETKVQIDSFRRQRFDAMAATDFYNDKDDRHDKEVQDLQTTLRNATVDASATVQMAEIRTKVLNDILRPSLLPTETWGNDIENSWRYNIRLVAWIRKEILLAKYGPFIQEAMMAYPSLRMSPQFQSSNRRRFFIDLMNRGIIQWDQKNNTSTDNSPYDESLATIQRLPRTNVVVKALRMRDWSTQKNSARFRQAVLPLVTKLGGTEYQSPLDDDEEDALVQKTKNTGTTSGHLAVSKPGTFSFTHAMIPPETKLDDTSLDDLLEVVTGGYINNCGPLNALCQEANCYQLWTREYVEHLGDYLLRRIESSNCCESTVILDVGAGDGLLIQCLKEYMYDKMMTSKPKAGKTGLTVKTDHEIIVAKRGMPKLIATDDMSWNIFTKANVEKLSVDQALQTYAQATKRTTKDTLSDESNREDPPENQSRSGQVIVLCSWMPMGEDWSAKFREAGVDEYILIGESDDGSCGHNWWTWGNSAFRDGTIKSSKDMPSVAPFIQDGYERRDLKELTSYQFSSFDCAISKSSNTVSFRKLQD
;
A
#
# COMPACT_ATOMS: atom_id res chain seq x y z
N MET A 1 24.80 -35.10 -1.17
CA MET A 1 24.12 -34.48 -2.33
C MET A 1 22.90 -35.28 -2.82
N VAL A 2 23.04 -36.60 -3.08
CA VAL A 2 21.92 -37.47 -3.52
C VAL A 2 20.74 -37.47 -2.53
N LEU A 3 20.99 -37.67 -1.23
CA LEU A 3 19.95 -37.67 -0.19
C LEU A 3 19.16 -36.35 -0.12
N LEU A 4 19.85 -35.21 -0.26
CA LEU A 4 19.19 -33.89 -0.26
C LEU A 4 18.29 -33.72 -1.50
N THR A 5 18.73 -34.25 -2.64
CA THR A 5 17.97 -34.20 -3.90
C THR A 5 16.74 -35.11 -3.83
N THR A 6 16.86 -36.30 -3.23
CA THR A 6 15.71 -37.20 -3.04
C THR A 6 14.72 -36.64 -2.03
N LEU A 7 15.18 -36.05 -0.92
CA LEU A 7 14.32 -35.38 0.06
C LEU A 7 13.57 -34.19 -0.55
N ASN A 8 14.24 -33.36 -1.37
CA ASN A 8 13.58 -32.24 -2.05
C ASN A 8 12.53 -32.72 -3.06
N LYS A 9 12.82 -33.79 -3.83
CA LYS A 9 11.84 -34.40 -4.74
C LYS A 9 10.63 -34.97 -3.98
N LEU A 10 10.88 -35.64 -2.85
CA LEU A 10 9.82 -36.19 -2.01
C LEU A 10 8.96 -35.06 -1.41
N SER A 11 9.59 -34.01 -0.88
CA SER A 11 8.92 -32.82 -0.35
C SER A 11 8.03 -32.15 -1.40
N SER A 12 8.55 -31.98 -2.62
CA SER A 12 7.80 -31.38 -3.73
C SER A 12 6.60 -32.24 -4.13
N SER A 13 6.82 -33.56 -4.27
CA SER A 13 5.75 -34.52 -4.58
C SER A 13 4.67 -34.54 -3.51
N LEU A 14 5.06 -34.52 -2.23
CA LEU A 14 4.14 -34.50 -1.10
C LEU A 14 3.30 -33.22 -1.12
N THR A 15 3.93 -32.07 -1.32
CA THR A 15 3.26 -30.76 -1.33
C THR A 15 2.24 -30.67 -2.46
N LYS A 16 2.58 -31.13 -3.67
CA LYS A 16 1.66 -31.18 -4.83
C LYS A 16 0.50 -32.15 -4.64
N THR A 17 0.73 -33.27 -3.94
CA THR A 17 -0.29 -34.30 -3.76
C THR A 17 -1.25 -33.96 -2.62
N ILE A 18 -0.74 -33.38 -1.52
CA ILE A 18 -1.53 -33.10 -0.30
C ILE A 18 -2.17 -31.71 -0.34
N GLY A 19 -1.49 -30.70 -0.91
CA GLY A 19 -1.96 -29.32 -0.90
C GLY A 19 -3.38 -29.15 -1.48
N PRO A 20 -3.63 -29.55 -2.74
CA PRO A 20 -4.95 -29.42 -3.38
C PRO A 20 -6.12 -30.10 -2.65
N PRO A 21 -6.07 -31.39 -2.25
CA PRO A 21 -7.19 -32.01 -1.53
C PRO A 21 -7.40 -31.43 -0.13
N LEU A 22 -6.31 -31.07 0.58
CA LEU A 22 -6.41 -30.41 1.89
C LEU A 22 -7.12 -29.05 1.76
N PHE A 23 -6.73 -28.26 0.78
CA PHE A 23 -7.32 -26.95 0.49
C PHE A 23 -8.81 -27.07 0.13
N ARG A 24 -9.17 -27.96 -0.80
CA ARG A 24 -10.57 -28.21 -1.20
C ARG A 24 -11.43 -28.66 -0.03
N THR A 25 -10.92 -29.59 0.78
CA THR A 25 -11.64 -30.09 1.96
C THR A 25 -11.83 -28.98 2.99
N GLY A 26 -10.78 -28.21 3.27
CA GLY A 26 -10.84 -27.07 4.19
C GLY A 26 -11.88 -26.04 3.78
N LEU A 27 -11.91 -25.65 2.50
CA LEU A 27 -12.93 -24.73 1.98
C LEU A 27 -14.33 -25.33 2.02
N SER A 28 -14.51 -26.58 1.58
CA SER A 28 -15.82 -27.21 1.63
C SER A 28 -16.36 -27.30 3.06
N LEU A 29 -15.51 -27.61 4.05
CA LEU A 29 -15.92 -27.66 5.46
C LEU A 29 -16.28 -26.27 5.97
N ARG A 30 -15.45 -25.28 5.69
CA ARG A 30 -15.71 -23.88 6.05
C ARG A 30 -17.08 -23.42 5.53
N ASN A 31 -17.37 -23.62 4.26
CA ASN A 31 -18.60 -23.11 3.65
C ASN A 31 -19.86 -23.88 4.09
N LYS A 32 -19.71 -25.14 4.49
CA LYS A 32 -20.82 -25.92 5.08
C LYS A 32 -21.11 -25.54 6.52
N LEU A 33 -20.08 -25.21 7.31
CA LEU A 33 -20.19 -25.02 8.76
C LEU A 33 -20.29 -23.56 9.18
N VAL A 34 -19.83 -22.62 8.36
CA VAL A 34 -19.77 -21.20 8.70
C VAL A 34 -20.87 -20.47 7.92
N PRO A 35 -21.89 -19.93 8.59
CA PRO A 35 -22.93 -19.16 7.92
C PRO A 35 -22.32 -17.91 7.26
N ARG A 36 -22.92 -17.45 6.16
CA ARG A 36 -22.54 -16.23 5.45
C ARG A 36 -23.02 -15.00 6.23
N ASN A 37 -22.39 -14.74 7.36
CA ASN A 37 -22.58 -13.52 8.14
C ASN A 37 -21.32 -12.65 8.00
N PRO A 38 -21.42 -11.34 7.73
CA PRO A 38 -20.27 -10.42 7.67
C PRO A 38 -19.26 -10.61 8.82
N ASN A 39 -19.74 -10.90 10.03
CA ASN A 39 -18.90 -11.08 11.23
C ASN A 39 -18.08 -12.38 11.22
N THR A 40 -18.57 -13.44 10.55
CA THR A 40 -17.90 -14.75 10.50
C THR A 40 -17.06 -14.92 9.24
N ILE A 41 -17.38 -14.18 8.18
CA ILE A 41 -16.74 -14.29 6.87
C ILE A 41 -15.22 -14.01 6.93
N ASN A 42 -14.75 -13.15 7.83
CA ASN A 42 -13.32 -12.79 7.92
C ASN A 42 -12.59 -13.35 9.15
N ASN A 43 -13.07 -14.46 9.71
CA ASN A 43 -12.48 -15.04 10.92
C ASN A 43 -11.25 -15.91 10.64
N TYR A 44 -10.07 -15.41 11.02
CA TYR A 44 -8.78 -16.10 10.88
C TYR A 44 -8.74 -17.48 11.56
N TRP A 45 -9.30 -17.56 12.76
CA TRP A 45 -9.23 -18.77 13.59
C TRP A 45 -10.04 -19.90 12.98
N ILE A 46 -11.18 -19.56 12.37
CA ILE A 46 -11.98 -20.50 11.59
C ILE A 46 -11.19 -21.01 10.38
N ASP A 47 -10.54 -20.12 9.62
CA ASP A 47 -9.72 -20.52 8.48
C ASP A 47 -8.55 -21.43 8.92
N MET A 48 -7.93 -21.14 10.08
CA MET A 48 -6.88 -21.96 10.69
C MET A 48 -7.39 -23.34 11.12
N LEU A 49 -8.57 -23.42 11.72
CA LEU A 49 -9.21 -24.69 12.11
C LEU A 49 -9.42 -25.61 10.90
N PHE A 50 -9.77 -25.04 9.75
CA PHE A 50 -9.92 -25.77 8.50
C PHE A 50 -8.62 -25.91 7.69
N LEU A 51 -7.48 -25.55 8.27
CA LEU A 51 -6.15 -25.66 7.66
C LEU A 51 -6.02 -24.93 6.31
N ILE A 52 -6.84 -23.89 6.08
CA ILE A 52 -6.82 -23.12 4.83
C ILE A 52 -5.49 -22.37 4.71
N PRO A 53 -4.98 -21.62 5.71
CA PRO A 53 -3.68 -20.95 5.59
C PRO A 53 -2.51 -21.90 5.39
N TYR A 54 -2.56 -23.09 6.01
CA TYR A 54 -1.53 -24.11 5.85
C TYR A 54 -1.52 -24.69 4.43
N SER A 55 -2.69 -25.03 3.90
CA SER A 55 -2.82 -25.53 2.52
C SER A 55 -2.51 -24.47 1.46
N GLN A 56 -2.87 -23.19 1.68
CA GLN A 56 -2.40 -22.06 0.87
C GLN A 56 -0.87 -22.00 0.82
N LYS A 57 -0.20 -22.19 1.97
CA LYS A 57 1.25 -22.20 2.04
C LYS A 57 1.86 -23.37 1.24
N LEU A 58 1.27 -24.56 1.34
CA LEU A 58 1.68 -25.72 0.54
C LEU A 58 1.51 -25.45 -0.96
N LEU A 59 0.35 -24.96 -1.40
CA LEU A 59 0.11 -24.62 -2.81
C LEU A 59 1.12 -23.58 -3.31
N SER A 60 1.39 -22.53 -2.54
CA SER A 60 2.37 -21.49 -2.90
C SER A 60 3.79 -22.07 -3.04
N LEU A 61 4.17 -23.03 -2.16
CA LEU A 61 5.46 -23.73 -2.25
C LEU A 61 5.52 -24.63 -3.49
N ALA A 62 4.45 -25.38 -3.80
CA ALA A 62 4.37 -26.21 -4.99
C ALA A 62 4.50 -25.38 -6.29
N ILE A 63 3.80 -24.25 -6.36
CA ILE A 63 3.88 -23.30 -7.48
C ILE A 63 5.31 -22.78 -7.62
N TYR A 64 5.93 -22.35 -6.52
CA TYR A 64 7.30 -21.83 -6.53
C TYR A 64 8.32 -22.86 -7.00
N GLU A 65 8.27 -24.09 -6.46
CA GLU A 65 9.21 -25.16 -6.82
C GLU A 65 9.07 -25.58 -8.28
N GLU A 66 7.85 -25.76 -8.77
CA GLU A 66 7.61 -26.15 -10.16
C GLU A 66 8.02 -25.03 -11.13
N THR A 67 7.66 -23.78 -10.82
CA THR A 67 8.08 -22.61 -11.59
C THR A 67 9.60 -22.56 -11.69
N LYS A 68 10.30 -22.78 -10.58
CA LYS A 68 11.77 -22.77 -10.56
C LYS A 68 12.35 -23.82 -11.50
N VAL A 69 11.85 -25.05 -11.47
CA VAL A 69 12.31 -26.13 -12.36
C VAL A 69 12.12 -25.76 -13.83
N GLN A 70 10.95 -25.22 -14.20
CA GLN A 70 10.66 -24.83 -15.58
C GLN A 70 11.50 -23.63 -16.03
N ILE A 71 11.67 -22.61 -15.19
CA ILE A 71 12.54 -21.46 -15.48
C ILE A 71 14.00 -21.90 -15.63
N ASP A 72 14.51 -22.78 -14.76
CA ASP A 72 15.88 -23.29 -14.85
C ASP A 72 16.08 -24.14 -16.12
N SER A 73 15.05 -24.86 -16.59
CA SER A 73 15.08 -25.54 -17.88
C SER A 73 15.11 -24.55 -19.05
N PHE A 74 14.25 -23.54 -19.02
CA PHE A 74 14.20 -22.48 -20.03
C PHE A 74 15.53 -21.72 -20.15
N ARG A 75 16.14 -21.36 -19.02
CA ARG A 75 17.45 -20.70 -18.98
C ARG A 75 18.55 -21.54 -19.61
N ARG A 76 18.57 -22.86 -19.35
CA ARG A 76 19.53 -23.79 -19.95
C ARG A 76 19.34 -23.88 -21.47
N GLN A 77 18.11 -24.08 -21.94
CA GLN A 77 17.81 -24.12 -23.38
C GLN A 77 18.26 -22.84 -24.09
N ARG A 78 18.02 -21.68 -23.48
CA ARG A 78 18.46 -20.39 -24.03
C ARG A 78 19.98 -20.27 -24.04
N PHE A 79 20.65 -20.69 -22.97
CA PHE A 79 22.12 -20.69 -22.90
C PHE A 79 22.72 -21.59 -23.99
N ASP A 80 22.20 -22.81 -24.15
CA ASP A 80 22.65 -23.76 -25.18
C ASP A 80 22.42 -23.18 -26.59
N ALA A 81 21.29 -22.49 -26.81
CA ALA A 81 21.01 -21.81 -28.08
C ALA A 81 21.99 -20.65 -28.38
N MET A 82 22.35 -19.86 -27.36
CA MET A 82 23.34 -18.77 -27.51
C MET A 82 24.76 -19.32 -27.75
N ALA A 83 25.16 -20.36 -27.00
CA ALA A 83 26.45 -21.02 -27.19
C ALA A 83 26.56 -21.64 -28.59
N ALA A 84 25.46 -22.20 -29.11
CA ALA A 84 25.41 -22.72 -30.47
C ALA A 84 25.57 -21.62 -31.53
N THR A 85 25.05 -20.40 -31.31
CA THR A 85 25.24 -19.28 -32.24
C THR A 85 26.65 -18.69 -32.17
N ASP A 86 27.26 -18.63 -30.98
CA ASP A 86 28.59 -18.05 -30.79
C ASP A 86 29.70 -18.98 -31.32
N PHE A 87 29.53 -20.30 -31.18
CA PHE A 87 30.45 -21.30 -31.73
C PHE A 87 30.63 -21.18 -33.26
N TYR A 88 29.64 -20.64 -33.98
CA TYR A 88 29.77 -20.40 -35.42
C TYR A 88 30.52 -19.11 -35.76
N ASN A 89 30.68 -18.18 -34.81
CA ASN A 89 31.25 -16.86 -35.05
C ASN A 89 32.69 -16.71 -34.56
N ASP A 90 33.19 -17.60 -33.70
CA ASP A 90 34.51 -17.47 -33.11
C ASP A 90 35.45 -18.63 -33.47
N LYS A 91 36.38 -18.35 -34.40
CA LYS A 91 37.48 -19.25 -34.79
C LYS A 91 38.86 -18.64 -34.50
N ASP A 92 38.98 -17.57 -33.72
CA ASP A 92 40.27 -16.91 -33.49
C ASP A 92 40.51 -16.52 -32.02
N ASP A 93 41.36 -17.32 -31.36
CA ASP A 93 42.15 -17.09 -30.15
C ASP A 93 41.74 -15.95 -29.19
N ARG A 94 41.10 -16.31 -28.06
CA ARG A 94 41.36 -15.77 -26.70
C ARG A 94 40.46 -16.37 -25.58
N HIS A 95 40.97 -17.37 -24.86
CA HIS A 95 40.23 -18.11 -23.83
C HIS A 95 40.01 -17.35 -22.49
N ASP A 96 40.84 -16.36 -22.14
CA ASP A 96 40.73 -15.67 -20.84
C ASP A 96 39.71 -14.52 -20.83
N LYS A 97 39.31 -14.02 -22.01
CA LYS A 97 38.25 -13.01 -22.15
C LYS A 97 36.85 -13.63 -22.00
N GLU A 98 36.76 -14.94 -22.20
CA GLU A 98 35.52 -15.70 -22.34
C GLU A 98 34.74 -15.81 -21.02
N VAL A 99 35.41 -15.96 -19.86
CA VAL A 99 34.71 -16.11 -18.57
C VAL A 99 34.10 -14.79 -18.05
N GLN A 100 34.79 -13.66 -18.23
CA GLN A 100 34.23 -12.34 -17.89
C GLN A 100 33.13 -11.94 -18.87
N ASP A 101 33.28 -12.27 -20.15
CA ASP A 101 32.25 -12.02 -21.15
C ASP A 101 31.03 -12.92 -20.91
N LEU A 102 31.21 -14.18 -20.51
CA LEU A 102 30.14 -15.08 -20.09
C LEU A 102 29.32 -14.52 -18.92
N GLN A 103 29.97 -13.97 -17.89
CA GLN A 103 29.26 -13.34 -16.77
C GLN A 103 28.51 -12.07 -17.19
N THR A 104 29.10 -11.27 -18.08
CA THR A 104 28.51 -10.04 -18.61
C THR A 104 27.33 -10.35 -19.54
N THR A 105 27.46 -11.36 -20.39
CA THR A 105 26.43 -11.89 -21.28
C THR A 105 25.29 -12.53 -20.50
N LEU A 106 25.56 -13.28 -19.43
CA LEU A 106 24.52 -13.82 -18.54
C LEU A 106 23.75 -12.68 -17.83
N ARG A 107 24.46 -11.62 -17.44
CA ARG A 107 23.86 -10.41 -16.84
C ARG A 107 23.05 -9.61 -17.85
N ASN A 108 23.48 -9.53 -19.10
CA ASN A 108 22.75 -8.86 -20.18
C ASN A 108 21.53 -9.69 -20.63
N ALA A 109 21.64 -11.02 -20.65
CA ALA A 109 20.55 -11.93 -20.95
C ALA A 109 19.45 -11.94 -19.88
N THR A 110 19.79 -11.61 -18.62
CA THR A 110 18.79 -11.43 -17.54
C THR A 110 18.06 -10.10 -17.60
N VAL A 111 18.50 -9.15 -18.43
CA VAL A 111 17.84 -7.85 -18.68
C VAL A 111 17.05 -7.89 -20.00
N ASP A 112 17.00 -9.05 -20.68
CA ASP A 112 16.17 -9.21 -21.87
C ASP A 112 14.68 -9.23 -21.49
N ALA A 113 13.97 -8.16 -21.87
CA ALA A 113 12.53 -8.03 -21.65
C ALA A 113 11.73 -9.22 -22.20
N SER A 114 12.17 -9.85 -23.31
CA SER A 114 11.51 -11.03 -23.88
C SER A 114 11.66 -12.25 -22.96
N ALA A 115 12.84 -12.43 -22.35
CA ALA A 115 13.06 -13.51 -21.38
C ALA A 115 12.19 -13.32 -20.13
N THR A 116 12.08 -12.08 -19.64
CA THR A 116 11.24 -11.75 -18.48
C THR A 116 9.78 -12.05 -18.73
N VAL A 117 9.26 -11.73 -19.93
CA VAL A 117 7.89 -12.08 -20.34
C VAL A 117 7.69 -13.60 -20.36
N GLN A 118 8.60 -14.35 -20.98
CA GLN A 118 8.49 -15.81 -21.04
C GLN A 118 8.55 -16.47 -19.66
N MET A 119 9.39 -15.96 -18.75
CA MET A 119 9.43 -16.41 -17.36
C MET A 119 8.12 -16.15 -16.62
N ALA A 120 7.44 -15.04 -16.90
CA ALA A 120 6.13 -14.72 -16.32
C ALA A 120 5.02 -15.63 -16.89
N GLU A 121 5.05 -15.92 -18.19
CA GLU A 121 4.13 -16.87 -18.84
C GLU A 121 4.29 -18.28 -18.27
N ILE A 122 5.52 -18.77 -18.12
CA ILE A 122 5.83 -20.06 -17.47
C ILE A 122 5.21 -20.09 -16.06
N ARG A 123 5.46 -19.05 -15.25
CA ARG A 123 4.95 -19.01 -13.88
C ARG A 123 3.42 -18.95 -13.83
N THR A 124 2.79 -18.20 -14.73
CA THR A 124 1.33 -18.08 -14.83
C THR A 124 0.70 -19.41 -15.23
N LYS A 125 1.32 -20.13 -16.16
CA LYS A 125 0.90 -21.49 -16.54
C LYS A 125 0.98 -22.45 -15.36
N VAL A 126 2.12 -22.52 -14.67
CA VAL A 126 2.30 -23.38 -13.48
C VAL A 126 1.29 -23.06 -12.38
N LEU A 127 1.04 -21.77 -12.14
CA LEU A 127 0.03 -21.33 -11.18
C LEU A 127 -1.35 -21.85 -11.57
N ASN A 128 -1.76 -21.69 -12.83
CA ASN A 128 -3.05 -22.19 -13.31
C ASN A 128 -3.16 -23.71 -13.17
N ASP A 129 -2.12 -24.46 -13.58
CA ASP A 129 -2.10 -25.93 -13.53
C ASP A 129 -2.29 -26.47 -12.09
N ILE A 130 -1.79 -25.76 -11.08
CA ILE A 130 -1.87 -26.18 -9.67
C ILE A 130 -3.10 -25.60 -8.97
N LEU A 131 -3.37 -24.32 -9.17
CA LEU A 131 -4.36 -23.58 -8.40
C LEU A 131 -5.77 -23.77 -8.93
N ARG A 132 -5.95 -23.82 -10.26
CA ARG A 132 -7.28 -23.95 -10.86
C ARG A 132 -8.00 -25.23 -10.43
N PRO A 133 -7.41 -26.44 -10.47
CA PRO A 133 -8.10 -27.65 -10.00
C PRO A 133 -8.40 -27.64 -8.50
N SER A 134 -7.67 -26.83 -7.73
CA SER A 134 -7.87 -26.64 -6.30
C SER A 134 -9.02 -25.68 -6.00
N LEU A 135 -9.25 -24.67 -6.84
CA LEU A 135 -10.31 -23.67 -6.69
C LEU A 135 -11.61 -24.06 -7.40
N LEU A 136 -11.50 -24.72 -8.56
CA LEU A 136 -12.59 -25.01 -9.49
C LEU A 136 -12.74 -26.51 -9.75
N PRO A 137 -13.02 -27.34 -8.72
CA PRO A 137 -13.15 -28.78 -8.92
C PRO A 137 -14.34 -29.20 -9.80
N THR A 138 -15.35 -28.34 -9.97
CA THR A 138 -16.55 -28.64 -10.77
C THR A 138 -16.68 -27.79 -12.03
N GLU A 139 -15.83 -26.77 -12.18
CA GLU A 139 -15.82 -25.78 -13.26
C GLU A 139 -17.19 -25.08 -13.41
N THR A 140 -17.84 -24.78 -12.27
CA THR A 140 -19.13 -24.08 -12.24
C THR A 140 -19.12 -22.89 -11.29
N TRP A 141 -19.71 -21.77 -11.71
CA TRP A 141 -19.74 -20.53 -10.92
C TRP A 141 -20.36 -20.74 -9.54
N GLY A 142 -21.54 -21.37 -9.49
CA GLY A 142 -22.32 -21.54 -8.28
C GLY A 142 -21.56 -22.33 -7.21
N ASN A 143 -21.07 -23.51 -7.56
CA ASN A 143 -20.40 -24.39 -6.59
C ASN A 143 -19.01 -23.90 -6.22
N ASP A 144 -18.22 -23.48 -7.21
CA ASP A 144 -16.80 -23.26 -7.02
C ASP A 144 -16.45 -21.83 -6.64
N ILE A 145 -17.27 -20.83 -6.99
CA ILE A 145 -16.96 -19.42 -6.73
C ILE A 145 -17.94 -18.84 -5.73
N GLU A 146 -19.22 -18.78 -6.10
CA GLU A 146 -20.29 -18.17 -5.31
C GLU A 146 -20.43 -18.83 -3.94
N ASN A 147 -20.41 -20.16 -3.91
CA ASN A 147 -20.55 -20.93 -2.70
C ASN A 147 -19.24 -21.25 -1.99
N SER A 148 -18.09 -20.98 -2.62
CA SER A 148 -16.80 -21.43 -2.10
C SER A 148 -15.93 -20.30 -1.54
N TRP A 149 -15.42 -19.42 -2.39
CA TRP A 149 -14.33 -18.52 -1.99
C TRP A 149 -14.57 -17.06 -2.33
N ARG A 150 -15.59 -16.70 -3.14
CA ARG A 150 -15.92 -15.31 -3.49
C ARG A 150 -15.98 -14.39 -2.28
N TYR A 151 -16.60 -14.88 -1.20
CA TYR A 151 -16.81 -14.10 0.02
C TYR A 151 -15.65 -14.23 1.03
N ASN A 152 -14.71 -15.16 0.85
CA ASN A 152 -13.55 -15.25 1.74
C ASN A 152 -12.48 -14.22 1.30
N ILE A 153 -12.55 -13.01 1.85
CA ILE A 153 -11.70 -11.87 1.44
C ILE A 153 -10.20 -12.19 1.63
N ARG A 154 -9.83 -12.91 2.69
CA ARG A 154 -8.43 -13.33 2.92
C ARG A 154 -7.94 -14.28 1.83
N LEU A 155 -8.80 -15.22 1.43
CA LEU A 155 -8.49 -16.13 0.35
C LEU A 155 -8.41 -15.41 -0.99
N VAL A 156 -9.37 -14.53 -1.32
CA VAL A 156 -9.35 -13.70 -2.54
C VAL A 156 -8.07 -12.85 -2.59
N ALA A 157 -7.68 -12.24 -1.47
CA ALA A 157 -6.43 -11.48 -1.36
C ALA A 157 -5.19 -12.35 -1.61
N TRP A 158 -5.17 -13.59 -1.09
CA TRP A 158 -4.07 -14.54 -1.38
C TRP A 158 -4.03 -14.95 -2.85
N ILE A 159 -5.17 -15.30 -3.47
CA ILE A 159 -5.23 -15.67 -4.91
C ILE A 159 -4.73 -14.50 -5.75
N ARG A 160 -5.21 -13.27 -5.47
CA ARG A 160 -4.76 -12.04 -6.13
C ARG A 160 -3.25 -11.88 -6.00
N LYS A 161 -2.70 -12.04 -4.81
CA LYS A 161 -1.26 -11.97 -4.59
C LYS A 161 -0.49 -12.98 -5.43
N GLU A 162 -0.90 -14.25 -5.46
CA GLU A 162 -0.22 -15.28 -6.23
C GLU A 162 -0.27 -15.02 -7.74
N ILE A 163 -1.41 -14.56 -8.27
CA ILE A 163 -1.56 -14.17 -9.69
C ILE A 163 -0.65 -12.97 -10.03
N LEU A 164 -0.66 -11.93 -9.20
CA LEU A 164 0.19 -10.76 -9.41
C LEU A 164 1.67 -11.13 -9.36
N LEU A 165 2.06 -12.01 -8.45
CA LEU A 165 3.42 -12.54 -8.38
C LEU A 165 3.76 -13.44 -9.58
N ALA A 166 2.80 -14.17 -10.14
CA ALA A 166 3.00 -14.96 -11.33
C ALA A 166 3.29 -14.08 -12.55
N LYS A 167 2.44 -13.07 -12.77
CA LYS A 167 2.56 -12.12 -13.88
C LYS A 167 3.77 -11.21 -13.75
N TYR A 168 4.03 -10.68 -12.56
CA TYR A 168 4.98 -9.58 -12.38
C TYR A 168 6.20 -9.91 -11.53
N GLY A 169 6.25 -11.08 -10.90
CA GLY A 169 7.38 -11.51 -10.09
C GLY A 169 8.73 -11.46 -10.82
N PRO A 170 8.85 -11.99 -12.05
CA PRO A 170 10.08 -11.87 -12.83
C PRO A 170 10.51 -10.41 -13.06
N PHE A 171 9.56 -9.51 -13.35
CA PHE A 171 9.83 -8.08 -13.54
C PHE A 171 10.31 -7.42 -12.24
N ILE A 172 9.75 -7.79 -11.10
CA ILE A 172 10.20 -7.31 -9.78
C ILE A 172 11.61 -7.81 -9.49
N GLN A 173 11.92 -9.07 -9.78
CA GLN A 173 13.25 -9.62 -9.59
C GLN A 173 14.28 -8.87 -10.45
N GLU A 174 13.98 -8.66 -11.73
CA GLU A 174 14.79 -7.86 -12.65
C GLU A 174 15.00 -6.44 -12.09
N ALA A 175 13.93 -5.77 -11.67
CA ALA A 175 13.97 -4.44 -11.07
C ALA A 175 14.85 -4.40 -9.80
N MET A 176 14.72 -5.37 -8.90
CA MET A 176 15.51 -5.42 -7.66
C MET A 176 16.99 -5.71 -7.92
N MET A 177 17.32 -6.43 -8.99
CA MET A 177 18.70 -6.66 -9.43
C MET A 177 19.30 -5.42 -10.11
N ALA A 178 18.53 -4.76 -10.97
CA ALA A 178 18.97 -3.60 -11.72
C ALA A 178 19.04 -2.31 -10.87
N TYR A 179 18.23 -2.20 -9.81
CA TYR A 179 18.12 -1.00 -8.97
C TYR A 179 18.36 -1.32 -7.49
N PRO A 180 19.64 -1.34 -7.04
CA PRO A 180 19.98 -1.63 -5.66
C PRO A 180 19.30 -0.73 -4.63
N SER A 181 19.04 0.54 -4.94
CA SER A 181 18.32 1.45 -4.04
C SER A 181 16.89 1.01 -3.76
N LEU A 182 16.22 0.38 -4.75
CA LEU A 182 14.92 -0.23 -4.54
C LEU A 182 15.06 -1.43 -3.59
N ARG A 183 15.99 -2.34 -3.87
CA ARG A 183 16.26 -3.53 -3.04
C ARG A 183 16.61 -3.20 -1.59
N MET A 184 17.38 -2.15 -1.39
CA MET A 184 17.88 -1.73 -0.08
C MET A 184 16.87 -0.88 0.70
N SER A 185 15.75 -0.49 0.09
CA SER A 185 14.74 0.31 0.75
C SER A 185 14.22 -0.39 2.01
N PRO A 186 14.22 0.28 3.18
CA PRO A 186 13.72 -0.28 4.44
C PRO A 186 12.26 -0.75 4.35
N GLN A 187 11.48 -0.18 3.42
CA GLN A 187 10.09 -0.57 3.19
C GLN A 187 9.95 -2.03 2.70
N PHE A 188 10.92 -2.53 1.95
CA PHE A 188 10.89 -3.87 1.36
C PHE A 188 11.69 -4.91 2.14
N GLN A 189 12.35 -4.51 3.23
CA GLN A 189 13.13 -5.39 4.10
C GLN A 189 12.24 -6.20 5.05
N SER A 190 11.23 -6.90 4.52
CA SER A 190 10.48 -7.85 5.34
C SER A 190 11.41 -8.99 5.80
N SER A 191 11.18 -9.52 7.00
CA SER A 191 11.99 -10.60 7.60
C SER A 191 12.13 -11.83 6.69
N ASN A 192 11.09 -12.13 5.90
CA ASN A 192 11.08 -13.23 4.93
C ASN A 192 11.95 -12.93 3.69
N ARG A 193 11.90 -11.71 3.14
CA ARG A 193 12.77 -11.32 2.03
C ARG A 193 14.23 -11.25 2.44
N ARG A 194 14.53 -10.74 3.64
CA ARG A 194 15.90 -10.73 4.17
C ARG A 194 16.51 -12.13 4.15
N ARG A 195 15.75 -13.17 4.53
CA ARG A 195 16.23 -14.57 4.47
C ARG A 195 16.47 -15.06 3.04
N PHE A 196 15.55 -14.81 2.11
CA PHE A 196 15.73 -15.20 0.70
C PHE A 196 16.93 -14.50 0.06
N PHE A 197 17.10 -13.20 0.29
CA PHE A 197 18.24 -12.45 -0.23
C PHE A 197 19.55 -12.85 0.43
N ILE A 198 19.58 -13.09 1.74
CA ILE A 198 20.75 -13.65 2.42
C ILE A 198 21.10 -15.02 1.84
N ASP A 199 20.12 -15.87 1.54
CA ASP A 199 20.34 -17.15 0.88
C ASP A 199 20.93 -16.99 -0.54
N LEU A 200 20.44 -16.04 -1.34
CA LEU A 200 21.03 -15.73 -2.65
C LEU A 200 22.46 -15.19 -2.56
N MET A 201 22.76 -14.35 -1.57
CA MET A 201 24.11 -13.84 -1.31
C MET A 201 25.04 -14.97 -0.87
N ASN A 202 24.60 -15.82 0.06
CA ASN A 202 25.38 -16.95 0.56
C ASN A 202 25.69 -17.98 -0.52
N ARG A 203 24.85 -18.07 -1.56
CA ARG A 203 25.08 -18.93 -2.73
C ARG A 203 26.03 -18.33 -3.77
N GLY A 204 26.54 -17.12 -3.55
CA GLY A 204 27.40 -16.41 -4.50
C GLY A 204 26.70 -16.00 -5.80
N ILE A 205 25.37 -16.14 -5.87
CA ILE A 205 24.57 -15.72 -7.03
C ILE A 205 24.55 -14.20 -7.14
N ILE A 206 24.57 -13.52 -5.99
CA ILE A 206 24.68 -12.07 -5.90
C ILE A 206 25.97 -11.75 -5.17
N GLN A 207 26.96 -11.21 -5.89
CA GLN A 207 28.13 -10.62 -5.25
C GLN A 207 27.74 -9.27 -4.65
N TRP A 208 27.91 -9.15 -3.34
CA TRP A 208 27.79 -7.88 -2.66
C TRP A 208 29.03 -7.06 -2.96
N ASP A 209 28.91 -6.03 -3.80
CA ASP A 209 30.04 -5.16 -4.10
C ASP A 209 30.26 -4.20 -2.91
N GLN A 210 30.95 -4.73 -1.90
CA GLN A 210 31.23 -4.05 -0.63
C GLN A 210 32.25 -2.91 -0.81
N LYS A 211 32.92 -2.83 -1.96
CA LYS A 211 34.07 -1.95 -2.20
C LYS A 211 33.73 -0.47 -2.26
N ASN A 212 32.46 -0.07 -2.36
CA ASN A 212 32.07 1.35 -2.34
C ASN A 212 31.69 1.88 -0.94
N ASN A 213 31.72 1.05 0.11
CA ASN A 213 31.30 1.45 1.47
C ASN A 213 32.41 1.32 2.53
N THR A 214 33.68 1.31 2.15
CA THR A 214 34.81 1.26 3.10
C THR A 214 35.20 2.63 3.67
N SER A 215 34.25 3.52 3.94
CA SER A 215 34.52 4.64 4.84
C SER A 215 34.58 4.08 6.27
N THR A 216 35.79 3.74 6.70
CA THR A 216 36.12 3.12 8.00
C THR A 216 35.97 4.05 9.20
N ASP A 217 35.16 5.11 9.12
CA ASP A 217 34.90 5.98 10.27
C ASP A 217 33.69 5.46 11.05
N ASN A 218 33.99 4.71 12.11
CA ASN A 218 33.04 4.16 13.07
C ASN A 218 32.41 5.28 13.94
N SER A 219 31.68 6.21 13.33
CA SER A 219 30.79 7.11 14.06
C SER A 219 29.42 6.44 14.20
N PRO A 220 28.98 6.07 15.42
CA PRO A 220 27.65 5.48 15.65
C PRO A 220 26.48 6.42 15.31
N TYR A 221 26.75 7.67 14.90
CA TYR A 221 25.72 8.64 14.50
C TYR A 221 25.37 8.61 13.00
N ASP A 222 26.20 8.01 12.14
CA ASP A 222 26.00 8.06 10.67
C ASP A 222 25.02 7.00 10.11
N GLU A 223 24.50 6.11 10.96
CA GLU A 223 23.43 5.19 10.56
C GLU A 223 22.08 5.90 10.36
N SER A 224 21.87 7.06 11.02
CA SER A 224 20.60 7.78 10.98
C SER A 224 20.33 8.46 9.63
N LEU A 225 21.34 9.08 9.00
CA LEU A 225 21.24 9.66 7.66
C LEU A 225 20.98 8.62 6.55
N ALA A 226 21.25 7.35 6.84
CA ALA A 226 21.18 6.30 5.86
C ALA A 226 19.74 5.93 5.48
N THR A 227 18.71 6.15 6.33
CA THR A 227 17.36 5.62 6.06
C THR A 227 16.66 6.36 4.93
N ILE A 228 16.58 7.70 4.97
CA ILE A 228 16.02 8.50 3.85
C ILE A 228 16.85 8.31 2.58
N GLN A 229 18.17 8.29 2.70
CA GLN A 229 19.05 8.07 1.55
C GLN A 229 18.86 6.67 0.94
N ARG A 230 18.38 5.69 1.71
CA ARG A 230 18.00 4.36 1.21
C ARG A 230 16.59 4.32 0.61
N LEU A 231 15.72 5.31 0.84
CA LEU A 231 14.43 5.35 0.15
C LEU A 231 14.65 5.52 -1.36
N PRO A 232 13.88 4.78 -2.18
CA PRO A 232 13.99 4.90 -3.62
C PRO A 232 13.47 6.26 -4.06
N ARG A 233 14.15 6.84 -5.04
CA ARG A 233 13.64 8.02 -5.74
C ARG A 233 12.45 7.66 -6.61
N THR A 234 11.54 8.60 -6.79
CA THR A 234 10.34 8.46 -7.63
C THR A 234 10.69 8.02 -9.04
N ASN A 235 11.69 8.64 -9.67
CA ASN A 235 12.12 8.28 -11.01
C ASN A 235 12.71 6.85 -11.08
N VAL A 236 13.33 6.37 -10.01
CA VAL A 236 13.83 4.99 -9.90
C VAL A 236 12.67 4.03 -9.81
N VAL A 237 11.66 4.28 -8.97
CA VAL A 237 10.46 3.44 -8.88
C VAL A 237 9.76 3.35 -10.24
N VAL A 238 9.49 4.50 -10.86
CA VAL A 238 8.81 4.60 -12.16
C VAL A 238 9.58 3.85 -13.25
N LYS A 239 10.91 4.04 -13.33
CA LYS A 239 11.75 3.39 -14.33
C LYS A 239 11.88 1.89 -14.08
N ALA A 240 12.15 1.50 -12.84
CA ALA A 240 12.38 0.11 -12.45
C ALA A 240 11.14 -0.76 -12.66
N LEU A 241 9.96 -0.21 -12.35
CA LEU A 241 8.68 -0.91 -12.44
C LEU A 241 7.94 -0.64 -13.76
N ARG A 242 8.63 -0.01 -14.73
CA ARG A 242 8.13 0.29 -16.08
C ARG A 242 6.78 1.04 -16.08
N MET A 243 6.59 1.94 -15.11
CA MET A 243 5.35 2.70 -14.91
C MET A 243 5.27 3.93 -15.83
N ARG A 244 5.41 3.73 -17.15
CA ARG A 244 5.29 4.83 -18.12
C ARG A 244 3.90 5.46 -18.05
N ASP A 245 3.84 6.78 -18.13
CA ASP A 245 2.59 7.55 -18.22
C ASP A 245 1.62 7.37 -17.02
N TRP A 246 2.14 6.93 -15.88
CA TRP A 246 1.38 6.66 -14.65
C TRP A 246 0.46 7.81 -14.22
N SER A 247 0.89 9.06 -14.42
CA SER A 247 0.10 10.25 -14.06
C SER A 247 -1.06 10.52 -15.03
N THR A 248 -1.00 10.04 -16.27
CA THR A 248 -1.93 10.40 -17.36
C THR A 248 -3.00 9.34 -17.67
N GLN A 249 -2.80 8.07 -17.28
CA GLN A 249 -3.69 6.97 -17.71
C GLN A 249 -4.92 6.73 -16.83
N LYS A 250 -5.04 7.41 -15.70
CA LYS A 250 -5.97 7.00 -14.63
C LYS A 250 -7.41 7.46 -14.91
N ASN A 251 -8.33 6.51 -15.11
CA ASN A 251 -9.73 6.77 -15.48
C ASN A 251 -10.66 5.72 -14.86
N SER A 252 -11.45 6.12 -13.86
CA SER A 252 -12.40 5.26 -13.15
C SER A 252 -13.49 4.68 -14.06
N ALA A 253 -13.83 5.34 -15.18
CA ALA A 253 -14.79 4.81 -16.15
C ALA A 253 -14.25 3.56 -16.90
N ARG A 254 -12.92 3.40 -16.99
CA ARG A 254 -12.31 2.20 -17.59
C ARG A 254 -12.51 0.96 -16.73
N PHE A 255 -12.70 1.12 -15.42
CA PHE A 255 -12.98 0.02 -14.51
C PHE A 255 -14.21 -0.77 -14.96
N ARG A 256 -15.35 -0.08 -15.14
CA ARG A 256 -16.59 -0.71 -15.59
C ARG A 256 -16.45 -1.29 -17.00
N GLN A 257 -15.74 -0.58 -17.89
CA GLN A 257 -15.51 -1.03 -19.26
C GLN A 257 -14.68 -2.31 -19.34
N ALA A 258 -13.78 -2.56 -18.39
CA ALA A 258 -12.95 -3.77 -18.37
C ALA A 258 -13.69 -5.00 -17.84
N VAL A 259 -14.53 -4.82 -16.81
CA VAL A 259 -15.22 -5.94 -16.14
C VAL A 259 -16.49 -6.35 -16.89
N LEU A 260 -17.23 -5.39 -17.45
CA LEU A 260 -18.54 -5.65 -18.06
C LEU A 260 -18.49 -6.70 -19.20
N PRO A 261 -17.52 -6.68 -20.14
CA PRO A 261 -17.43 -7.71 -21.16
C PRO A 261 -17.23 -9.11 -20.58
N LEU A 262 -16.50 -9.25 -19.48
CA LEU A 262 -16.29 -10.52 -18.80
C LEU A 262 -17.56 -11.00 -18.10
N VAL A 263 -18.29 -10.09 -17.44
CA VAL A 263 -19.59 -10.40 -16.83
C VAL A 263 -20.58 -10.87 -17.90
N THR A 264 -20.65 -10.18 -19.03
CA THR A 264 -21.50 -10.58 -20.17
C THR A 264 -21.06 -11.91 -20.76
N LYS A 265 -19.75 -12.16 -20.92
CA LYS A 265 -19.22 -13.46 -21.39
C LYS A 265 -19.67 -14.61 -20.49
N LEU A 266 -19.76 -14.37 -19.19
CA LEU A 266 -20.24 -15.34 -18.20
C LEU A 266 -21.78 -15.42 -18.11
N GLY A 267 -22.51 -14.78 -19.02
CA GLY A 267 -23.99 -14.75 -18.99
C GLY A 267 -24.57 -13.97 -17.81
N GLY A 268 -23.75 -13.17 -17.15
CA GLY A 268 -24.16 -12.39 -16.00
C GLY A 268 -24.70 -11.02 -16.35
N THR A 269 -25.28 -10.40 -15.33
CA THR A 269 -25.70 -8.99 -15.36
C THR A 269 -24.96 -8.21 -14.28
N GLU A 270 -24.73 -6.93 -14.54
CA GLU A 270 -24.22 -6.03 -13.52
C GLU A 270 -25.36 -5.78 -12.51
N TYR A 271 -25.14 -6.15 -11.25
CA TYR A 271 -26.05 -5.74 -10.19
C TYR A 271 -25.86 -4.26 -9.94
N GLN A 272 -26.73 -3.44 -10.54
CA GLN A 272 -27.00 -2.13 -10.02
C GLN A 272 -27.80 -2.34 -8.74
N SER A 273 -27.21 -1.97 -7.59
CA SER A 273 -27.95 -1.96 -6.33
C SER A 273 -29.27 -1.21 -6.57
N PRO A 274 -30.46 -1.75 -6.19
CA PRO A 274 -31.77 -1.14 -6.41
C PRO A 274 -32.01 0.19 -5.67
N LEU A 275 -30.99 1.00 -5.46
CA LEU A 275 -31.05 2.24 -4.68
C LEU A 275 -31.42 3.48 -5.51
N ASP A 276 -31.84 3.40 -6.78
CA ASP A 276 -32.10 4.63 -7.55
C ASP A 276 -33.31 4.64 -8.52
N ASP A 277 -33.91 3.51 -8.94
CA ASP A 277 -34.90 3.61 -10.05
C ASP A 277 -36.29 4.10 -9.60
N ASP A 278 -36.79 3.69 -8.42
CA ASP A 278 -38.12 4.12 -7.94
C ASP A 278 -38.15 5.60 -7.47
N GLU A 279 -36.98 6.21 -7.21
CA GLU A 279 -36.86 7.62 -6.86
C GLU A 279 -36.46 8.50 -8.06
N GLU A 280 -35.81 7.96 -9.09
CA GLU A 280 -35.55 8.69 -10.34
C GLU A 280 -36.86 9.06 -11.04
N ASP A 281 -37.86 8.16 -11.07
CA ASP A 281 -39.19 8.49 -11.60
C ASP A 281 -39.96 9.49 -10.70
N ALA A 282 -39.76 9.47 -9.38
CA ALA A 282 -40.37 10.43 -8.46
C ALA A 282 -39.70 11.83 -8.52
N LEU A 283 -38.40 11.91 -8.77
CA LEU A 283 -37.64 13.15 -8.95
C LEU A 283 -37.79 13.76 -10.35
N VAL A 284 -37.91 12.93 -11.39
CA VAL A 284 -38.23 13.37 -12.77
C VAL A 284 -39.67 13.87 -12.85
N GLN A 285 -40.62 13.30 -12.09
CA GLN A 285 -41.96 13.88 -11.98
C GLN A 285 -42.01 15.18 -11.17
N LYS A 286 -41.14 15.35 -10.16
CA LYS A 286 -41.06 16.61 -9.39
C LYS A 286 -40.39 17.75 -10.16
N THR A 287 -39.39 17.47 -11.00
CA THR A 287 -38.68 18.48 -11.80
C THR A 287 -39.45 18.95 -13.04
N LYS A 288 -40.43 18.18 -13.52
CA LYS A 288 -41.37 18.64 -14.56
C LYS A 288 -42.33 19.75 -14.10
N ASN A 289 -42.45 19.99 -12.78
CA ASN A 289 -43.34 21.04 -12.24
C ASN A 289 -42.65 22.38 -11.92
N THR A 290 -41.34 22.50 -12.13
CA THR A 290 -40.63 23.79 -11.96
C THR A 290 -39.95 24.15 -13.27
N GLY A 291 -40.72 24.77 -14.16
CA GLY A 291 -40.25 25.22 -15.47
C GLY A 291 -39.09 26.20 -15.36
N THR A 292 -37.87 25.69 -15.53
CA THR A 292 -36.70 26.53 -15.83
C THR A 292 -35.74 25.73 -16.70
N THR A 293 -35.57 26.20 -17.94
CA THR A 293 -34.69 25.64 -18.95
C THR A 293 -33.24 26.05 -18.69
N SER A 294 -32.39 25.09 -18.30
CA SER A 294 -30.94 25.19 -18.47
C SER A 294 -30.34 23.80 -18.66
N GLY A 295 -29.55 23.63 -19.72
CA GLY A 295 -28.98 22.35 -20.14
C GLY A 295 -28.03 21.76 -19.09
N HIS A 296 -28.28 20.51 -18.72
CA HIS A 296 -27.42 19.72 -17.84
C HIS A 296 -26.62 18.70 -18.65
N LEU A 297 -25.29 18.81 -18.59
CA LEU A 297 -24.40 17.67 -18.80
C LEU A 297 -24.73 16.61 -17.74
N ALA A 298 -24.92 15.36 -18.18
CA ALA A 298 -25.11 14.21 -17.30
C ALA A 298 -23.84 13.99 -16.45
N VAL A 299 -23.93 14.34 -15.17
CA VAL A 299 -22.93 13.99 -14.16
C VAL A 299 -23.28 12.60 -13.65
N SER A 300 -22.49 11.60 -14.04
CA SER A 300 -22.62 10.24 -13.50
C SER A 300 -22.32 10.23 -12.00
N LYS A 301 -23.27 9.77 -11.18
CA LYS A 301 -23.06 9.59 -9.72
C LYS A 301 -21.87 8.64 -9.47
N PRO A 302 -20.89 9.00 -8.63
CA PRO A 302 -19.84 8.09 -8.19
C PRO A 302 -20.44 7.06 -7.22
N GLY A 303 -20.30 5.78 -7.56
CA GLY A 303 -20.82 4.68 -6.77
C GLY A 303 -20.04 4.48 -5.48
N THR A 304 -20.74 4.12 -4.41
CA THR A 304 -20.18 3.28 -3.35
C THR A 304 -19.43 2.11 -3.99
N PHE A 305 -18.23 1.77 -3.50
CA PHE A 305 -17.66 0.44 -3.69
C PHE A 305 -18.50 -0.59 -2.91
N SER A 306 -19.81 -0.66 -3.21
CA SER A 306 -20.40 -1.96 -3.41
C SER A 306 -19.51 -2.59 -4.47
N PHE A 307 -18.78 -3.66 -4.13
CA PHE A 307 -18.23 -4.52 -5.17
C PHE A 307 -19.32 -4.63 -6.23
N THR A 308 -19.09 -4.24 -7.48
CA THR A 308 -20.09 -4.45 -8.53
C THR A 308 -20.34 -5.94 -8.52
N HIS A 309 -21.45 -6.36 -7.89
CA HIS A 309 -21.71 -7.77 -7.68
C HIS A 309 -22.18 -8.25 -9.03
N ALA A 310 -21.27 -8.79 -9.82
CA ALA A 310 -21.67 -9.52 -11.01
C ALA A 310 -22.59 -10.65 -10.54
N MET A 311 -23.83 -10.66 -11.04
CA MET A 311 -24.74 -11.77 -10.86
C MET A 311 -24.53 -12.72 -12.03
N ILE A 312 -23.72 -13.74 -11.79
CA ILE A 312 -23.44 -14.80 -12.76
C ILE A 312 -24.37 -15.98 -12.44
N PRO A 313 -25.07 -16.56 -13.42
CA PRO A 313 -25.91 -17.74 -13.20
C PRO A 313 -25.11 -18.89 -12.56
N PRO A 314 -25.61 -19.56 -11.51
CA PRO A 314 -24.87 -20.62 -10.80
C PRO A 314 -24.38 -21.77 -11.70
N GLU A 315 -25.12 -22.08 -12.76
CA GLU A 315 -24.85 -23.12 -13.74
C GLU A 315 -23.79 -22.74 -14.79
N THR A 316 -23.31 -21.51 -14.77
CA THR A 316 -22.31 -21.01 -15.74
C THR A 316 -21.05 -21.87 -15.69
N LYS A 317 -20.69 -22.41 -16.86
CA LYS A 317 -19.47 -23.18 -17.08
C LYS A 317 -18.25 -22.28 -17.16
N LEU A 318 -17.17 -22.70 -16.53
CA LEU A 318 -15.95 -21.89 -16.38
C LEU A 318 -14.79 -22.38 -17.24
N ASP A 319 -14.96 -23.49 -17.97
CA ASP A 319 -13.90 -24.20 -18.72
C ASP A 319 -13.10 -23.26 -19.65
N ASP A 320 -13.78 -22.32 -20.32
CA ASP A 320 -13.20 -21.37 -21.29
C ASP A 320 -12.83 -20.00 -20.68
N THR A 321 -12.80 -19.89 -19.35
CA THR A 321 -12.51 -18.64 -18.64
C THR A 321 -11.24 -18.78 -17.80
N SER A 322 -10.27 -17.91 -18.03
CA SER A 322 -9.00 -17.94 -17.30
C SER A 322 -9.19 -17.60 -15.82
N LEU A 323 -8.29 -18.05 -14.94
CA LEU A 323 -8.37 -17.71 -13.52
C LEU A 323 -8.24 -16.20 -13.29
N ASP A 324 -7.49 -15.51 -14.15
CA ASP A 324 -7.35 -14.05 -14.15
C ASP A 324 -8.69 -13.36 -14.41
N ASP A 325 -9.42 -13.78 -15.45
CA ASP A 325 -10.74 -13.21 -15.79
C ASP A 325 -11.75 -13.47 -14.68
N LEU A 326 -11.75 -14.68 -14.09
CA LEU A 326 -12.62 -15.00 -12.96
C LEU A 326 -12.32 -14.10 -11.77
N LEU A 327 -11.05 -13.87 -11.46
CA LEU A 327 -10.65 -13.01 -10.36
C LEU A 327 -10.90 -11.53 -10.67
N GLU A 328 -10.77 -11.11 -11.92
CA GLU A 328 -11.16 -9.77 -12.37
C GLU A 328 -12.65 -9.52 -12.14
N VAL A 329 -13.51 -10.51 -12.40
CA VAL A 329 -14.96 -10.41 -12.10
C VAL A 329 -15.22 -10.45 -10.60
N VAL A 330 -14.58 -11.36 -9.85
CA VAL A 330 -14.80 -11.50 -8.39
C VAL A 330 -14.32 -10.28 -7.61
N THR A 331 -13.15 -9.76 -7.96
CA THR A 331 -12.60 -8.56 -7.30
C THR A 331 -13.28 -7.29 -7.82
N GLY A 332 -13.86 -7.35 -9.03
CA GLY A 332 -14.26 -6.18 -9.80
C GLY A 332 -13.01 -5.42 -10.22
N GLY A 333 -12.33 -5.79 -11.30
CA GLY A 333 -11.38 -4.90 -11.97
C GLY A 333 -9.96 -4.75 -11.38
N TYR A 334 -9.61 -5.49 -10.31
CA TYR A 334 -8.37 -5.27 -9.54
C TYR A 334 -7.19 -6.18 -9.89
N ILE A 335 -7.21 -6.86 -11.04
CA ILE A 335 -6.12 -7.73 -11.52
C ILE A 335 -5.51 -7.17 -12.79
N ASN A 336 -6.29 -6.97 -13.85
CA ASN A 336 -5.75 -6.62 -15.17
C ASN A 336 -5.14 -5.21 -15.22
N ASN A 337 -5.59 -4.34 -14.33
CA ASN A 337 -5.09 -2.97 -14.24
C ASN A 337 -3.90 -2.82 -13.29
N CYS A 338 -3.60 -3.87 -12.50
CA CYS A 338 -2.43 -3.91 -11.64
C CYS A 338 -1.17 -4.21 -12.43
N GLY A 339 -0.04 -3.69 -11.97
CA GLY A 339 1.28 -3.90 -12.56
C GLY A 339 2.34 -4.36 -11.55
N PRO A 340 3.63 -4.25 -11.91
CA PRO A 340 4.74 -4.65 -11.05
C PRO A 340 4.78 -3.95 -9.69
N LEU A 341 4.31 -2.70 -9.59
CA LEU A 341 4.17 -2.01 -8.31
C LEU A 341 3.21 -2.72 -7.36
N ASN A 342 2.01 -3.08 -7.83
CA ASN A 342 1.01 -3.76 -7.00
C ASN A 342 1.56 -5.10 -6.51
N ALA A 343 2.17 -5.88 -7.40
CA ALA A 343 2.80 -7.15 -7.05
C ALA A 343 3.92 -6.96 -6.01
N LEU A 344 4.76 -5.93 -6.16
CA LEU A 344 5.82 -5.60 -5.21
C LEU A 344 5.24 -5.25 -3.84
N CYS A 345 4.20 -4.43 -3.81
CA CYS A 345 3.53 -4.02 -2.58
C CYS A 345 2.87 -5.22 -1.87
N GLN A 346 2.19 -6.10 -2.60
CA GLN A 346 1.58 -7.34 -2.07
C GLN A 346 2.64 -8.32 -1.54
N GLU A 347 3.79 -8.40 -2.18
CA GLU A 347 4.90 -9.24 -1.71
C GLU A 347 5.54 -8.67 -0.44
N ALA A 348 5.76 -7.36 -0.42
CA ALA A 348 6.37 -6.65 0.70
C ALA A 348 5.41 -6.43 1.87
N ASN A 349 4.12 -6.69 1.68
CA ASN A 349 3.05 -6.35 2.62
C ASN A 349 3.07 -4.86 2.98
N CYS A 350 3.24 -4.00 1.97
CA CYS A 350 3.17 -2.54 2.14
C CYS A 350 1.96 -1.98 1.39
N TYR A 351 1.15 -1.19 2.08
CA TYR A 351 0.03 -0.47 1.46
C TYR A 351 0.48 0.79 0.74
N GLN A 352 1.53 1.41 1.27
CA GLN A 352 2.06 2.66 0.80
C GLN A 352 3.57 2.54 0.64
N LEU A 353 4.03 2.96 -0.53
CA LEU A 353 5.43 3.14 -0.85
C LEU A 353 5.74 4.64 -0.80
N TRP A 354 6.58 5.01 0.17
CA TRP A 354 7.12 6.35 0.34
C TRP A 354 8.38 6.49 -0.49
N THR A 355 8.39 7.46 -1.39
CA THR A 355 9.62 7.84 -2.08
C THR A 355 10.38 8.86 -1.23
N ARG A 356 11.66 9.06 -1.58
CA ARG A 356 12.44 10.12 -0.95
C ARG A 356 11.77 11.48 -1.13
N GLU A 357 11.35 11.80 -2.35
CA GLU A 357 10.73 13.08 -2.69
C GLU A 357 9.42 13.28 -1.90
N TYR A 358 8.62 12.23 -1.70
CA TYR A 358 7.42 12.32 -0.87
C TYR A 358 7.74 12.77 0.56
N VAL A 359 8.73 12.14 1.20
CA VAL A 359 9.15 12.49 2.57
C VAL A 359 9.72 13.90 2.64
N GLU A 360 10.55 14.30 1.67
CA GLU A 360 11.14 15.64 1.60
C GLU A 360 10.04 16.72 1.49
N HIS A 361 9.09 16.54 0.56
CA HIS A 361 8.01 17.50 0.35
C HIS A 361 7.02 17.54 1.52
N LEU A 362 6.69 16.40 2.13
CA LEU A 362 5.83 16.36 3.32
C LEU A 362 6.53 17.00 4.53
N GLY A 363 7.83 16.74 4.70
CA GLY A 363 8.64 17.38 5.73
C GLY A 363 8.69 18.90 5.57
N ASP A 364 8.84 19.39 4.33
CA ASP A 364 8.83 20.83 4.01
C ASP A 364 7.49 21.49 4.25
N TYR A 365 6.43 20.76 3.93
CA TYR A 365 5.09 21.18 4.26
C TYR A 365 4.95 21.36 5.78
N LEU A 366 5.29 20.35 6.57
CA LEU A 366 5.17 20.36 8.02
C LEU A 366 6.05 21.44 8.67
N LEU A 367 7.30 21.62 8.23
CA LEU A 367 8.19 22.69 8.72
C LEU A 367 7.59 24.08 8.48
N ARG A 368 7.01 24.34 7.30
CA ARG A 368 6.31 25.61 7.03
C ARG A 368 5.09 25.80 7.93
N ARG A 369 4.38 24.71 8.27
CA ARG A 369 3.24 24.78 9.21
C ARG A 369 3.70 25.16 10.61
N ILE A 370 4.80 24.57 11.06
CA ILE A 370 5.40 24.88 12.36
C ILE A 370 5.90 26.33 12.41
N GLU A 371 6.56 26.81 11.36
CA GLU A 371 7.02 28.20 11.27
C GLU A 371 5.86 29.20 11.33
N SER A 372 4.72 28.87 10.70
CA SER A 372 3.56 29.76 10.66
C SER A 372 2.79 29.86 11.98
N SER A 373 2.97 28.91 12.91
CA SER A 373 2.24 28.89 14.19
C SER A 373 2.97 29.62 15.31
N ASN A 374 4.24 30.04 15.11
CA ASN A 374 5.13 30.58 16.15
C ASN A 374 5.30 29.66 17.38
N CYS A 375 4.94 28.37 17.29
CA CYS A 375 4.94 27.39 18.39
C CYS A 375 5.94 26.24 18.15
N CYS A 376 7.13 26.55 17.62
CA CYS A 376 8.06 25.52 17.12
C CYS A 376 8.47 24.48 18.18
N GLU A 377 8.84 24.92 19.38
CA GLU A 377 9.25 24.05 20.50
C GLU A 377 8.12 23.19 21.07
N SER A 378 6.89 23.65 20.95
CA SER A 378 5.70 23.01 21.52
C SER A 378 4.87 22.27 20.48
N THR A 379 5.37 22.14 19.26
CA THR A 379 4.67 21.41 18.20
C THR A 379 4.88 19.90 18.33
N VAL A 380 3.78 19.15 18.34
CA VAL A 380 3.76 17.68 18.29
C VAL A 380 3.22 17.25 16.93
N ILE A 381 3.97 16.40 16.23
CA ILE A 381 3.52 15.68 15.03
C ILE A 381 3.27 14.23 15.44
N LEU A 382 2.00 13.80 15.36
CA LEU A 382 1.55 12.50 15.84
C LEU A 382 1.02 11.65 14.68
N ASP A 383 1.71 10.58 14.32
CA ASP A 383 1.22 9.58 13.37
C ASP A 383 0.41 8.50 14.11
N VAL A 384 -0.88 8.44 13.83
CA VAL A 384 -1.83 7.50 14.44
C VAL A 384 -2.17 6.38 13.47
N GLY A 385 -2.09 5.14 13.94
CA GLY A 385 -2.11 3.97 13.05
C GLY A 385 -0.84 3.89 12.20
N ALA A 386 0.31 4.23 12.80
CA ALA A 386 1.58 4.37 12.11
C ALA A 386 2.13 3.04 11.53
N GLY A 387 1.52 1.89 11.88
CA GLY A 387 1.94 0.58 11.44
C GLY A 387 3.37 0.26 11.84
N ASP A 388 4.29 0.30 10.88
CA ASP A 388 5.70 0.00 11.11
C ASP A 388 6.54 1.19 11.60
N GLY A 389 5.95 2.40 11.66
CA GLY A 389 6.57 3.64 12.15
C GLY A 389 7.60 4.27 11.21
N LEU A 390 7.81 3.69 10.02
CA LEU A 390 8.90 4.10 9.15
C LEU A 390 8.74 5.51 8.59
N LEU A 391 7.49 5.97 8.38
CA LEU A 391 7.22 7.33 7.89
C LEU A 391 7.74 8.38 8.89
N ILE A 392 7.38 8.27 10.16
CA ILE A 392 7.83 9.19 11.22
C ILE A 392 9.35 9.16 11.38
N GLN A 393 9.97 7.99 11.32
CA GLN A 393 11.43 7.89 11.37
C GLN A 393 12.08 8.65 10.22
N CYS A 394 11.58 8.48 8.98
CA CYS A 394 12.09 9.20 7.82
C CYS A 394 11.82 10.72 7.90
N LEU A 395 10.66 11.15 8.41
CA LEU A 395 10.38 12.57 8.61
C LEU A 395 11.30 13.20 9.66
N LYS A 396 11.58 12.47 10.75
CA LYS A 396 12.45 12.92 11.84
C LYS A 396 13.86 13.18 11.37
N GLU A 397 14.43 12.23 10.63
CA GLU A 397 15.75 12.37 10.01
C GLU A 397 15.78 13.57 9.05
N TYR A 398 14.76 13.72 8.20
CA TYR A 398 14.73 14.76 7.17
C TYR A 398 14.68 16.15 7.80
N MET A 399 13.79 16.34 8.76
CA MET A 399 13.63 17.61 9.47
C MET A 399 14.90 17.97 10.23
N TYR A 400 15.53 17.00 10.91
CA TYR A 400 16.79 17.22 11.62
C TYR A 400 17.88 17.73 10.66
N ASP A 401 18.09 17.04 9.54
CA ASP A 401 19.09 17.42 8.54
C ASP A 401 18.82 18.79 7.94
N LYS A 402 17.55 19.06 7.59
CA LYS A 402 17.15 20.34 7.00
C LYS A 402 17.37 21.50 7.97
N MET A 403 17.05 21.31 9.24
CA MET A 403 17.28 22.32 10.28
C MET A 403 18.78 22.56 10.52
N MET A 404 19.61 21.52 10.42
CA MET A 404 21.07 21.60 10.58
C MET A 404 21.79 22.23 9.37
N THR A 405 21.34 21.93 8.15
CA THR A 405 21.96 22.42 6.91
C THR A 405 21.55 23.84 6.54
N SER A 406 20.43 24.33 7.08
CA SER A 406 19.96 25.70 6.94
C SER A 406 20.86 26.68 7.70
N LYS A 407 22.11 26.83 7.25
CA LYS A 407 23.03 27.85 7.75
C LYS A 407 22.35 29.22 7.62
N PRO A 408 22.35 30.06 8.68
CA PRO A 408 21.94 31.44 8.51
C PRO A 408 22.79 32.03 7.39
N LYS A 409 22.15 32.65 6.38
CA LYS A 409 22.85 33.32 5.26
C LYS A 409 23.97 34.15 5.86
N ALA A 410 25.22 33.73 5.64
CA ALA A 410 26.37 34.26 6.35
C ALA A 410 26.45 35.77 6.14
N GLY A 411 26.08 36.54 7.16
CA GLY A 411 26.64 37.86 7.37
C GLY A 411 28.15 37.68 7.48
N LYS A 412 28.92 38.46 6.72
CA LYS A 412 30.36 38.32 6.42
C LYS A 412 31.33 38.37 7.62
N THR A 413 30.94 38.07 8.85
CA THR A 413 31.82 38.12 10.02
C THR A 413 32.40 36.75 10.29
N GLY A 414 33.64 36.53 9.82
CA GLY A 414 34.39 35.30 10.03
C GLY A 414 34.75 35.11 11.50
N LEU A 415 33.99 34.27 12.21
CA LEU A 415 34.44 33.63 13.44
C LEU A 415 34.15 32.14 13.36
N THR A 416 35.19 31.35 13.66
CA THR A 416 35.21 29.89 13.69
C THR A 416 34.36 29.37 14.86
N VAL A 417 33.22 28.76 14.54
CA VAL A 417 32.26 28.24 15.53
C VAL A 417 31.97 26.78 15.20
N LYS A 418 32.49 25.86 16.03
CA LYS A 418 32.14 24.43 15.99
C LYS A 418 31.26 24.00 17.18
N THR A 419 31.12 24.83 18.21
CA THR A 419 30.38 24.52 19.46
C THR A 419 28.93 25.03 19.51
N ASP A 420 28.46 25.82 18.53
CA ASP A 420 27.10 26.39 18.59
C ASP A 420 26.01 25.53 17.91
N HIS A 421 26.34 24.35 17.37
CA HIS A 421 25.40 23.57 16.57
C HIS A 421 24.23 23.00 17.37
N GLU A 422 24.47 22.38 18.54
CA GLU A 422 23.40 21.92 19.41
C GLU A 422 22.57 23.08 19.98
N ILE A 423 23.22 24.23 20.21
CA ILE A 423 22.56 25.45 20.71
C ILE A 423 21.57 26.02 19.68
N ILE A 424 21.87 25.93 18.38
CA ILE A 424 20.97 26.43 17.33
C ILE A 424 19.72 25.55 17.19
N VAL A 425 19.85 24.23 17.25
CA VAL A 425 18.69 23.32 17.23
C VAL A 425 17.85 23.49 18.49
N ALA A 426 18.49 23.63 19.65
CA ALA A 426 17.81 23.93 20.90
C ALA A 426 17.04 25.26 20.84
N LYS A 427 17.59 26.30 20.19
CA LYS A 427 16.94 27.62 20.04
C LYS A 427 15.78 27.65 19.05
N ARG A 428 15.75 26.76 18.06
CA ARG A 428 14.64 26.69 17.10
C ARG A 428 13.54 25.74 17.57
N GLY A 429 13.85 24.79 18.44
CA GLY A 429 12.91 23.77 18.88
C GLY A 429 12.60 22.77 17.79
N MET A 430 13.16 21.57 17.85
CA MET A 430 12.71 20.51 16.96
C MET A 430 11.32 20.05 17.40
N PRO A 431 10.33 19.93 16.50
CA PRO A 431 9.02 19.39 16.85
C PRO A 431 9.18 17.96 17.39
N LYS A 432 8.25 17.54 18.26
CA LYS A 432 8.20 16.17 18.74
C LYS A 432 7.45 15.30 17.72
N LEU A 433 8.15 14.40 17.04
CA LEU A 433 7.54 13.44 16.11
C LEU A 433 7.32 12.09 16.81
N ILE A 434 6.11 11.56 16.74
CA ILE A 434 5.67 10.37 17.48
C ILE A 434 4.88 9.45 16.54
N ALA A 435 5.20 8.16 16.56
CA ALA A 435 4.43 7.12 15.89
C ALA A 435 3.67 6.28 16.92
N THR A 436 2.38 6.08 16.71
CA THR A 436 1.50 5.29 17.59
C THR A 436 0.69 4.29 16.78
N ASP A 437 0.55 3.07 17.30
CA ASP A 437 -0.28 2.01 16.69
C ASP A 437 -0.69 1.00 17.77
N ASP A 438 -1.92 0.49 17.70
CA ASP A 438 -2.43 -0.48 18.68
C ASP A 438 -1.99 -1.93 18.40
N MET A 439 -1.29 -2.15 17.28
CA MET A 439 -0.79 -3.44 16.79
C MET A 439 -1.90 -4.46 16.52
N SER A 440 -3.15 -4.04 16.37
CA SER A 440 -4.30 -4.91 16.09
C SER A 440 -4.13 -5.71 14.80
N TRP A 441 -3.32 -5.21 13.87
CA TRP A 441 -2.98 -5.85 12.59
C TRP A 441 -1.73 -6.75 12.65
N ASN A 442 -1.12 -6.94 13.84
CA ASN A 442 0.12 -7.70 14.04
C ASN A 442 1.27 -7.25 13.12
N ILE A 443 1.41 -5.93 12.93
CA ILE A 443 2.43 -5.34 12.08
C ILE A 443 3.79 -5.43 12.80
N PHE A 444 4.82 -5.85 12.07
CA PHE A 444 6.19 -5.83 12.59
C PHE A 444 6.74 -4.40 12.50
N THR A 445 7.09 -3.83 13.65
CA THR A 445 7.64 -2.47 13.72
C THR A 445 9.05 -2.42 13.12
N LYS A 446 9.31 -1.40 12.29
CA LYS A 446 10.64 -1.12 11.71
C LYS A 446 11.31 0.09 12.37
N ALA A 447 10.52 0.91 13.06
CA ALA A 447 10.98 2.04 13.85
C ALA A 447 10.34 2.01 15.25
N ASN A 448 10.64 3.03 16.06
CA ASN A 448 10.03 3.18 17.37
C ASN A 448 8.54 3.55 17.22
N VAL A 449 7.65 2.66 17.65
CA VAL A 449 6.20 2.85 17.63
C VAL A 449 5.67 2.58 19.03
N GLU A 450 4.96 3.56 19.59
CA GLU A 450 4.30 3.42 20.88
C GLU A 450 2.99 2.63 20.72
N LYS A 451 2.76 1.68 21.62
CA LYS A 451 1.58 0.81 21.59
C LYS A 451 0.37 1.50 22.21
N LEU A 452 -0.18 2.47 21.50
CA LEU A 452 -1.32 3.29 21.93
C LEU A 452 -2.43 3.22 20.89
N SER A 453 -3.67 3.10 21.35
CA SER A 453 -4.84 3.33 20.49
C SER A 453 -4.94 4.80 20.10
N VAL A 454 -5.78 5.11 19.10
CA VAL A 454 -6.05 6.49 18.67
C VAL A 454 -6.47 7.37 19.85
N ASP A 455 -7.38 6.89 20.70
CA ASP A 455 -7.85 7.65 21.88
C ASP A 455 -6.74 7.92 22.88
N GLN A 456 -5.94 6.88 23.18
CA GLN A 456 -4.83 6.99 24.14
C GLN A 456 -3.75 7.94 23.62
N ALA A 457 -3.43 7.90 22.33
CA ALA A 457 -2.47 8.78 21.70
C ALA A 457 -2.92 10.26 21.77
N LEU A 458 -4.19 10.54 21.43
CA LEU A 458 -4.75 11.89 21.50
C LEU A 458 -4.84 12.40 22.95
N GLN A 459 -5.24 11.54 23.89
CA GLN A 459 -5.26 11.88 25.32
C GLN A 459 -3.86 12.23 25.83
N THR A 460 -2.84 11.46 25.43
CA THR A 460 -1.46 11.65 25.87
C THR A 460 -0.84 12.90 25.26
N TYR A 461 -1.06 13.16 23.97
CA TYR A 461 -0.30 14.17 23.23
C TYR A 461 -1.08 15.43 22.86
N ALA A 462 -2.39 15.34 22.66
CA ALA A 462 -3.22 16.49 22.31
C ALA A 462 -3.86 17.18 23.53
N GLN A 463 -4.06 16.46 24.65
CA GLN A 463 -4.59 17.05 25.88
C GLN A 463 -3.48 17.54 26.82
N ALA A 464 -2.30 16.92 26.81
CA ALA A 464 -1.17 17.37 27.61
C ALA A 464 -0.75 18.80 27.26
N THR A 465 -0.79 19.16 25.97
CA THR A 465 -0.57 20.53 25.48
C THR A 465 -1.61 21.54 25.99
N LYS A 466 -2.76 21.10 26.52
CA LYS A 466 -3.74 21.98 27.18
C LYS A 466 -3.45 22.23 28.66
N ARG A 467 -2.70 21.35 29.34
CA ARG A 467 -2.52 21.40 30.80
C ARG A 467 -1.29 22.18 31.26
N THR A 468 -0.22 22.23 30.47
CA THR A 468 1.07 22.80 30.89
C THR A 468 1.01 24.28 31.26
N THR A 469 0.01 25.03 30.79
CA THR A 469 -0.21 26.43 31.14
C THR A 469 -0.81 26.64 32.53
N LYS A 470 -1.44 25.63 33.14
CA LYS A 470 -2.20 25.81 34.40
C LYS A 470 -1.34 25.59 35.65
N ASP A 471 -0.34 24.71 35.58
CA ASP A 471 0.39 24.25 36.78
C ASP A 471 1.65 25.07 37.10
N THR A 472 2.07 26.03 36.25
CA THR A 472 3.26 26.86 36.52
C THR A 472 2.96 28.21 37.20
N LEU A 473 1.68 28.50 37.52
CA LEU A 473 1.25 29.80 38.06
C LEU A 473 0.50 29.72 39.39
N SER A 474 0.50 28.57 40.07
CA SER A 474 -0.32 28.35 41.27
C SER A 474 0.22 28.94 42.59
N ASP A 475 1.11 29.94 42.56
CA ASP A 475 1.63 30.60 43.79
C ASP A 475 1.29 32.10 43.92
N GLU A 476 0.48 32.68 43.02
CA GLU A 476 -0.04 34.05 43.18
C GLU A 476 -1.54 34.04 43.52
N SER A 477 -1.83 33.90 44.81
CA SER A 477 -3.15 34.18 45.37
C SER A 477 -3.46 35.69 45.26
N ASN A 478 -4.64 36.03 44.73
CA ASN A 478 -5.27 37.36 44.67
C ASN A 478 -5.13 38.18 43.38
N ARG A 479 -5.55 37.65 42.22
CA ARG A 479 -6.04 38.52 41.14
C ARG A 479 -7.34 38.04 40.51
N GLU A 480 -8.22 39.03 40.37
CA GLU A 480 -9.56 39.03 39.80
C GLU A 480 -9.57 38.46 38.37
N ASP A 481 -10.66 37.73 38.07
CA ASP A 481 -11.12 37.17 36.80
C ASP A 481 -10.07 37.01 35.67
N PRO A 482 -9.67 35.76 35.35
CA PRO A 482 -8.71 35.54 34.28
C PRO A 482 -9.31 35.99 32.93
N PRO A 483 -8.59 36.80 32.14
CA PRO A 483 -9.06 37.19 30.82
C PRO A 483 -9.24 35.92 29.97
N GLU A 484 -10.39 35.85 29.30
CA GLU A 484 -10.93 34.71 28.54
C GLU A 484 -10.10 34.31 27.29
N ASN A 485 -8.84 34.74 27.21
CA ASN A 485 -7.99 34.64 26.02
C ASN A 485 -6.62 34.00 26.32
N GLN A 486 -6.63 32.88 27.06
CA GLN A 486 -5.41 32.07 27.23
C GLN A 486 -5.11 31.33 25.92
N SER A 487 -4.24 31.93 25.10
CA SER A 487 -3.67 31.31 23.90
C SER A 487 -3.05 29.96 24.23
N ARG A 488 -3.49 28.90 23.54
CA ARG A 488 -2.86 27.56 23.61
C ARG A 488 -1.36 27.68 23.36
N SER A 489 -0.56 27.03 24.21
CA SER A 489 0.90 27.15 24.16
C SER A 489 1.58 26.24 23.14
N GLY A 490 0.86 25.34 22.47
CA GLY A 490 1.44 24.40 21.51
C GLY A 490 0.50 23.95 20.41
N GLN A 491 1.11 23.46 19.33
CA GLN A 491 0.45 22.99 18.12
C GLN A 491 0.47 21.45 18.07
N VAL A 492 -0.61 20.85 17.59
CA VAL A 492 -0.70 19.40 17.35
C VAL A 492 -1.10 19.17 15.90
N ILE A 493 -0.24 18.45 15.17
CA ILE A 493 -0.51 18.00 13.81
C ILE A 493 -0.61 16.48 13.82
N VAL A 494 -1.75 15.93 13.41
CA VAL A 494 -1.94 14.47 13.30
C VAL A 494 -1.66 14.02 11.87
N LEU A 495 -0.91 12.94 11.70
CA LEU A 495 -0.81 12.18 10.45
C LEU A 495 -1.61 10.88 10.63
N CYS A 496 -2.31 10.45 9.60
CA CYS A 496 -2.96 9.14 9.58
C CYS A 496 -2.85 8.54 8.19
N SER A 497 -2.05 7.48 8.06
CA SER A 497 -1.91 6.73 6.81
C SER A 497 -2.85 5.53 6.81
N TRP A 498 -3.63 5.36 5.73
CA TRP A 498 -4.50 4.19 5.54
C TRP A 498 -5.50 3.95 6.68
N MET A 499 -6.27 4.99 7.03
CA MET A 499 -7.40 4.85 7.95
C MET A 499 -8.29 3.68 7.52
N PRO A 500 -8.69 2.77 8.44
CA PRO A 500 -9.50 1.61 8.06
C PRO A 500 -10.78 1.99 7.33
N MET A 501 -11.17 1.18 6.34
CA MET A 501 -12.35 1.40 5.53
C MET A 501 -13.61 1.45 6.40
N GLY A 502 -14.43 2.48 6.21
CA GLY A 502 -15.71 2.65 6.92
C GLY A 502 -15.59 3.22 8.34
N GLU A 503 -14.38 3.36 8.87
CA GLU A 503 -14.13 4.01 10.16
C GLU A 503 -13.97 5.52 9.99
N ASP A 504 -14.31 6.31 11.02
CA ASP A 504 -13.99 7.73 11.06
C ASP A 504 -13.18 8.09 12.31
N TRP A 505 -11.86 7.93 12.24
CA TRP A 505 -10.98 8.38 13.32
C TRP A 505 -10.85 9.91 13.35
N SER A 506 -11.21 10.60 12.26
CA SER A 506 -11.07 12.05 12.19
C SER A 506 -12.03 12.79 13.14
N ALA A 507 -13.19 12.21 13.47
CA ALA A 507 -14.06 12.72 14.53
C ALA A 507 -13.31 12.91 15.86
N LYS A 508 -12.46 11.95 16.23
CA LYS A 508 -11.65 12.01 17.46
C LYS A 508 -10.58 13.10 17.39
N PHE A 509 -10.00 13.33 16.21
CA PHE A 509 -9.02 14.41 16.02
C PHE A 509 -9.67 15.77 16.23
N ARG A 510 -10.88 15.95 15.68
CA ARG A 510 -11.67 17.18 15.80
C ARG A 510 -12.14 17.41 17.23
N GLU A 511 -12.64 16.37 17.90
CA GLU A 511 -13.02 16.41 19.32
C GLU A 511 -11.84 16.77 20.24
N ALA A 512 -10.66 16.20 19.99
CA ALA A 512 -9.44 16.54 20.73
C ALA A 512 -9.00 18.01 20.49
N GLY A 513 -9.51 18.64 19.44
CA GLY A 513 -9.13 19.98 19.01
C GLY A 513 -7.73 20.00 18.44
N VAL A 514 -7.37 19.03 17.59
CA VAL A 514 -6.11 19.01 16.84
C VAL A 514 -6.07 20.21 15.89
N ASP A 515 -4.93 20.90 15.74
CA ASP A 515 -4.84 22.11 14.91
C ASP A 515 -4.85 21.79 13.42
N GLU A 516 -4.28 20.65 13.05
CA GLU A 516 -4.32 20.13 11.69
C GLU A 516 -4.22 18.60 11.68
N TYR A 517 -4.99 17.93 10.84
CA TYR A 517 -4.78 16.49 10.59
C TYR A 517 -4.62 16.22 9.09
N ILE A 518 -3.68 15.35 8.74
CA ILE A 518 -3.32 15.00 7.38
C ILE A 518 -3.63 13.52 7.18
N LEU A 519 -4.52 13.24 6.24
CA LEU A 519 -4.91 11.89 5.86
C LEU A 519 -4.15 11.48 4.60
N ILE A 520 -3.52 10.31 4.64
CA ILE A 520 -2.73 9.76 3.54
C ILE A 520 -3.31 8.41 3.13
N GLY A 521 -3.80 8.32 1.90
CA GLY A 521 -4.46 7.11 1.41
C GLY A 521 -5.53 7.44 0.40
N GLU A 522 -6.45 6.51 0.19
CA GLU A 522 -7.52 6.67 -0.78
C GLU A 522 -8.60 7.65 -0.29
N SER A 523 -8.85 8.77 -0.98
CA SER A 523 -9.88 9.75 -0.60
C SER A 523 -11.18 9.59 -1.39
N ASP A 524 -12.31 10.08 -0.85
CA ASP A 524 -13.62 10.29 -1.51
C ASP A 524 -14.36 9.06 -2.06
N ASP A 525 -13.78 8.35 -3.03
CA ASP A 525 -14.24 7.10 -3.60
C ASP A 525 -13.36 5.92 -3.17
N GLY A 526 -12.44 6.17 -2.25
CA GLY A 526 -11.44 5.23 -1.76
C GLY A 526 -11.89 4.19 -0.74
N SER A 527 -10.93 3.37 -0.34
CA SER A 527 -11.03 2.37 0.73
C SER A 527 -10.46 2.86 2.07
N CYS A 528 -10.20 4.16 2.25
CA CYS A 528 -9.70 4.70 3.51
C CYS A 528 -10.75 5.57 4.20
N GLY A 529 -11.00 5.31 5.47
CA GLY A 529 -11.99 6.05 6.26
C GLY A 529 -13.43 5.91 5.76
N HIS A 530 -14.33 6.77 6.24
CA HIS A 530 -15.72 6.82 5.82
C HIS A 530 -15.95 8.00 4.85
N ASN A 531 -16.54 7.75 3.68
CA ASN A 531 -16.68 8.75 2.61
C ASN A 531 -17.37 10.05 3.04
N TRP A 532 -18.49 10.00 3.75
CA TRP A 532 -19.11 11.20 4.31
C TRP A 532 -18.40 11.72 5.57
N TRP A 533 -18.30 10.91 6.63
CA TRP A 533 -17.82 11.37 7.94
C TRP A 533 -16.36 11.85 7.96
N THR A 534 -15.49 11.18 7.21
CA THR A 534 -14.06 11.51 7.11
C THR A 534 -13.79 12.55 6.03
N TRP A 535 -14.27 12.32 4.80
CA TRP A 535 -13.89 13.12 3.62
C TRP A 535 -14.89 14.20 3.23
N GLY A 536 -16.13 14.14 3.74
CA GLY A 536 -17.22 15.04 3.37
C GLY A 536 -17.76 14.85 1.95
N ASN A 537 -17.61 13.65 1.37
CA ASN A 537 -18.12 13.38 0.02
C ASN A 537 -19.65 13.32 0.03
N SER A 538 -20.31 14.36 -0.47
CA SER A 538 -21.77 14.52 -0.43
C SER A 538 -22.52 13.44 -1.19
N ALA A 539 -21.90 12.74 -2.14
CA ALA A 539 -22.52 11.60 -2.82
C ALA A 539 -22.83 10.43 -1.89
N PHE A 540 -22.21 10.40 -0.69
CA PHE A 540 -22.35 9.33 0.30
C PHE A 540 -23.15 9.75 1.53
N ARG A 541 -23.82 10.92 1.47
CA ARG A 541 -24.61 11.45 2.59
C ARG A 541 -25.87 10.63 2.87
N ASP A 542 -26.51 10.08 1.83
CA ASP A 542 -27.90 9.63 1.91
C ASP A 542 -28.09 8.10 2.00
N GLY A 543 -27.01 7.31 2.03
CA GLY A 543 -27.09 5.88 1.68
C GLY A 543 -27.63 4.89 2.73
N THR A 544 -27.67 5.23 4.03
CA THR A 544 -27.87 4.20 5.08
C THR A 544 -28.85 4.53 6.20
N ILE A 545 -29.26 5.79 6.37
CA ILE A 545 -30.12 6.19 7.50
C ILE A 545 -31.45 6.70 6.95
N LYS A 546 -32.45 5.82 6.87
CA LYS A 546 -33.82 6.10 6.36
C LYS A 546 -34.65 7.10 7.20
N SER A 547 -34.05 7.77 8.20
CA SER A 547 -34.70 8.77 9.03
C SER A 547 -33.82 10.03 9.12
N SER A 548 -33.72 10.76 8.02
CA SER A 548 -32.75 11.83 7.74
C SER A 548 -33.01 13.19 8.41
N LYS A 549 -33.68 13.26 9.58
CA LYS A 549 -33.80 14.54 10.29
C LYS A 549 -32.52 14.98 11.00
N ASP A 550 -31.60 14.05 11.26
CA ASP A 550 -30.43 14.31 12.12
C ASP A 550 -29.08 14.37 11.36
N MET A 551 -29.07 14.21 10.04
CA MET A 551 -27.82 14.27 9.25
C MET A 551 -27.39 15.72 8.98
N PRO A 552 -26.16 16.13 9.35
CA PRO A 552 -25.66 17.49 9.11
C PRO A 552 -25.78 17.91 7.65
N SER A 553 -26.17 19.17 7.41
CA SER A 553 -26.28 19.77 6.07
C SER A 553 -24.94 20.02 5.39
N VAL A 554 -23.87 20.08 6.19
CA VAL A 554 -22.50 20.33 5.76
C VAL A 554 -21.61 19.15 6.16
N ALA A 555 -20.45 19.03 5.51
CA ALA A 555 -19.50 17.99 5.85
C ALA A 555 -19.07 18.12 7.34
N PRO A 556 -18.91 17.01 8.08
CA PRO A 556 -18.61 17.05 9.52
C PRO A 556 -17.36 17.86 9.86
N PHE A 557 -16.30 17.78 9.05
CA PHE A 557 -15.11 18.59 9.28
C PHE A 557 -15.38 20.10 9.15
N ILE A 558 -16.29 20.53 8.27
CA ILE A 558 -16.69 21.95 8.14
C ILE A 558 -17.47 22.40 9.37
N GLN A 559 -18.39 21.55 9.84
CA GLN A 559 -19.17 21.81 11.06
C GLN A 559 -18.27 22.05 12.28
N ASP A 560 -17.17 21.32 12.34
CA ASP A 560 -16.19 21.39 13.43
C ASP A 560 -15.11 22.47 13.20
N GLY A 561 -15.29 23.33 12.19
CA GLY A 561 -14.40 24.47 11.92
C GLY A 561 -13.09 24.10 11.21
N TYR A 562 -13.07 23.03 10.41
CA TYR A 562 -11.91 22.63 9.61
C TYR A 562 -12.11 22.94 8.12
N GLU A 563 -11.01 23.29 7.47
CA GLU A 563 -10.90 23.47 6.02
C GLU A 563 -10.11 22.32 5.41
N ARG A 564 -10.69 21.65 4.40
CA ARG A 564 -10.02 20.62 3.61
C ARG A 564 -9.11 21.25 2.55
N ARG A 565 -7.87 20.77 2.45
CA ARG A 565 -6.88 21.16 1.44
C ARG A 565 -6.15 19.94 0.89
N ASP A 566 -6.41 19.62 -0.37
CA ASP A 566 -5.69 18.54 -1.06
C ASP A 566 -4.25 18.98 -1.37
N LEU A 567 -3.26 18.24 -0.88
CA LEU A 567 -1.83 18.51 -1.08
C LEU A 567 -1.35 17.90 -2.40
N LYS A 568 -1.86 18.42 -3.52
CA LYS A 568 -1.68 17.84 -4.86
C LYS A 568 -0.22 17.67 -5.28
N GLU A 569 0.71 18.47 -4.76
CA GLU A 569 2.14 18.28 -5.03
C GLU A 569 2.66 16.91 -4.53
N LEU A 570 2.11 16.40 -3.41
CA LEU A 570 2.54 15.14 -2.79
C LEU A 570 2.02 13.91 -3.54
N THR A 571 0.83 14.01 -4.14
CA THR A 571 0.20 12.92 -4.88
C THR A 571 1.09 12.36 -5.99
N SER A 572 1.97 13.18 -6.58
CA SER A 572 2.89 12.74 -7.64
C SER A 572 4.01 11.81 -7.17
N TYR A 573 4.27 11.78 -5.85
CA TYR A 573 5.33 11.01 -5.19
C TYR A 573 4.79 9.87 -4.32
N GLN A 574 3.47 9.77 -4.22
CA GLN A 574 2.74 8.80 -3.43
C GLN A 574 2.42 7.57 -4.30
N PHE A 575 2.80 6.38 -3.83
CA PHE A 575 2.57 5.11 -4.53
C PHE A 575 1.86 4.10 -3.63
N SER A 576 0.65 3.73 -3.98
CA SER A 576 -0.17 2.78 -3.21
C SER A 576 -0.15 1.37 -3.79
N SER A 577 -0.53 0.37 -2.99
CA SER A 577 -0.77 -1.00 -3.44
C SER A 577 -2.07 -1.15 -4.28
N PHE A 578 -2.94 -0.14 -4.24
CA PHE A 578 -4.21 -0.07 -5.00
C PHE A 578 -4.14 0.85 -6.21
N ASP A 579 -3.13 1.70 -6.21
CA ASP A 579 -2.72 2.54 -7.33
C ASP A 579 -2.52 1.67 -8.57
N CYS A 580 -3.27 1.93 -9.65
CA CYS A 580 -3.31 1.09 -10.85
C CYS A 580 -3.62 1.95 -12.09
N ALA A 581 -3.60 1.35 -13.30
CA ALA A 581 -3.82 2.10 -14.54
C ALA A 581 -5.18 2.84 -14.60
N ILE A 582 -6.13 2.51 -13.73
CA ILE A 582 -7.50 3.02 -13.77
C ILE A 582 -7.97 3.71 -12.47
N SER A 583 -7.21 3.62 -11.36
CA SER A 583 -7.60 4.23 -10.08
C SER A 583 -6.61 5.33 -9.64
N LYS A 584 -7.14 6.53 -9.32
CA LYS A 584 -6.43 7.71 -8.77
C LYS A 584 -6.80 7.98 -7.31
N SER A 585 -7.07 6.93 -6.56
CA SER A 585 -7.62 7.07 -5.22
C SER A 585 -6.62 7.66 -4.23
N SER A 586 -5.33 7.31 -4.34
CA SER A 586 -4.33 7.70 -3.34
C SER A 586 -3.97 9.18 -3.39
N ASN A 587 -4.31 9.88 -2.31
CA ASN A 587 -4.12 11.30 -2.10
C ASN A 587 -3.50 11.57 -0.72
N THR A 588 -3.01 12.79 -0.57
CA THR A 588 -2.65 13.36 0.73
C THR A 588 -3.49 14.61 0.94
N VAL A 589 -4.29 14.64 2.00
CA VAL A 589 -5.26 15.71 2.24
C VAL A 589 -5.07 16.24 3.65
N SER A 590 -4.90 17.56 3.76
CA SER A 590 -4.80 18.28 5.02
C SER A 590 -6.18 18.83 5.41
N PHE A 591 -6.54 18.73 6.68
CA PHE A 591 -7.71 19.37 7.26
C PHE A 591 -7.23 20.30 8.37
N ARG A 592 -7.41 21.60 8.17
CA ARG A 592 -6.84 22.63 9.04
C ARG A 592 -7.93 23.30 9.82
N LYS A 593 -7.74 23.43 11.14
CA LYS A 593 -8.66 24.20 11.95
C LYS A 593 -8.57 25.68 11.54
N LEU A 594 -9.72 26.29 11.29
CA LEU A 594 -9.82 27.73 11.07
C LEU A 594 -9.45 28.44 12.39
N GLN A 595 -8.55 29.40 12.31
CA GLN A 595 -8.27 30.28 13.44
C GLN A 595 -9.37 31.35 13.45
N ASP A 596 -10.12 31.41 14.54
CA ASP A 596 -11.14 32.45 14.78
C ASP A 596 -10.52 33.85 14.96
#